data_AF-A0A401INI8-F1
#
_entry.id   AF-A0A401INI8-F1
#
_cell.length_a   1.000
_cell.length_b   1.000
_cell.length_c   1.000
_cell.angle_alpha   90.00
_cell.angle_beta   90.00
_cell.angle_gamma   90.00
#
_symmetry.space_group_name_H-M   'P 1'
#
loop_
_entity.id
_entity.type
_entity.pdbx_description
1 polymer ?
#
loop_
_entity_poly.entity_id
_entity_poly.type
_entity_poly.pdbx_seq_one_letter_code
_entity_poly.pdbx_strand_id
1 'polypeptide(L)'
;MPNNTETRALERPVSDGSELIPAEVQGSLDDDGNISLNKPLGDGYTVDDEGLFNNYAIEPDLQPATYPAPYQQRRYLLQGAIAMVFVAFIVWVAFAVS
;
A
#
# COMPACT_ATOMS: atom_id res chain seq x y z
N MET A 1 68.66 -1.68 -11.08
CA MET A 1 67.30 -2.25 -11.01
C MET A 1 66.87 -2.27 -9.54
N PRO A 2 65.76 -1.59 -9.23
CA PRO A 2 64.59 -2.29 -8.68
C PRO A 2 63.29 -1.93 -9.42
N ASN A 3 62.29 -2.81 -9.25
CA ASN A 3 61.06 -2.99 -10.00
C ASN A 3 59.90 -2.15 -9.41
N ASN A 4 59.14 -1.45 -10.26
CA ASN A 4 58.08 -0.48 -9.91
C ASN A 4 56.65 -1.07 -10.03
N THR A 5 56.46 -2.35 -9.72
CA THR A 5 55.16 -3.03 -9.87
C THR A 5 54.06 -2.63 -8.88
N GLU A 6 54.29 -1.67 -7.98
CA GLU A 6 53.27 -1.29 -6.97
C GLU A 6 52.30 -0.18 -7.42
N THR A 7 52.53 0.50 -8.54
CA THR A 7 51.76 1.71 -8.87
C THR A 7 50.44 1.48 -9.62
N ARG A 8 50.06 0.23 -9.94
CA ARG A 8 48.87 -0.06 -10.75
C ARG A 8 47.54 -0.09 -9.98
N ALA A 9 47.57 0.05 -8.65
CA ALA A 9 46.35 0.02 -7.83
C ALA A 9 45.66 1.39 -7.63
N LEU A 10 46.29 2.50 -8.05
CA LEU A 10 45.86 3.87 -7.72
C LEU A 10 45.19 4.66 -8.87
N GLU A 11 45.04 4.09 -10.07
CA GLU A 11 44.40 4.76 -11.22
C GLU A 11 42.95 4.32 -11.44
N ARG A 12 42.18 4.10 -10.38
CA ARG A 12 40.72 4.03 -10.54
C ARG A 12 40.19 5.46 -10.44
N PRO A 13 39.53 6.00 -11.48
CA PRO A 13 38.89 7.30 -11.37
C PRO A 13 37.98 7.31 -10.14
N VAL A 14 37.98 8.42 -9.41
CA VAL A 14 37.13 8.58 -8.23
C VAL A 14 35.68 8.38 -8.69
N SER A 15 35.04 7.35 -8.14
CA SER A 15 33.64 7.03 -8.37
C SER A 15 32.81 8.29 -8.13
N ASP A 16 32.14 8.77 -9.18
CA ASP A 16 31.32 9.99 -9.15
C ASP A 16 29.86 9.68 -8.83
N GLY A 17 29.55 8.41 -8.55
CA GLY A 17 28.21 7.93 -8.28
C GLY A 17 27.34 7.75 -9.52
N SER A 18 27.80 8.14 -10.72
CA SER A 18 27.03 7.96 -11.97
C SER A 18 26.94 6.49 -12.41
N GLU A 19 27.90 5.67 -11.98
CA GLU A 19 27.88 4.21 -12.15
C GLU A 19 26.83 3.50 -11.26
N LEU A 20 26.28 4.21 -10.26
CA LEU A 20 25.22 3.69 -9.43
C LEU A 20 23.91 4.02 -10.11
N ILE A 21 23.45 3.14 -10.99
CA ILE A 21 22.02 3.13 -11.34
C ILE A 21 21.30 2.65 -10.08
N PRO A 22 20.51 3.49 -9.38
CA PRO A 22 19.80 3.06 -8.19
C PRO A 22 18.87 1.91 -8.59
N ALA A 23 18.85 0.85 -7.79
CA ALA A 23 18.05 -0.37 -8.06
C ALA A 23 16.53 -0.09 -8.19
N GLU A 24 16.12 1.11 -7.81
CA GLU A 24 14.76 1.65 -7.70
C GLU A 24 14.34 2.52 -8.89
N VAL A 25 15.26 2.92 -9.78
CA VAL A 25 14.90 3.60 -11.03
C VAL A 25 14.24 2.58 -11.97
N GLN A 26 12.94 2.36 -11.79
CA GLN A 26 12.08 1.74 -12.80
C GLN A 26 11.85 2.75 -13.94
N GLY A 27 12.92 3.08 -14.66
CA GLY A 27 12.82 3.83 -15.90
C GLY A 27 12.19 2.92 -16.94
N SER A 28 10.92 3.19 -17.28
CA SER A 28 10.41 2.79 -18.59
C SER A 28 11.24 3.56 -19.61
N LEU A 29 12.25 2.91 -20.17
CA LEU A 29 13.03 3.45 -21.28
C LEU A 29 12.13 3.41 -22.50
N ASP A 30 11.80 4.58 -23.05
CA ASP A 30 11.19 4.59 -24.38
C ASP A 30 12.24 4.17 -25.42
N ASP A 31 11.83 3.84 -26.64
CA ASP A 31 12.71 3.36 -27.73
C ASP A 31 13.86 4.35 -28.06
N ASP A 32 13.73 5.59 -27.61
CA ASP A 32 14.72 6.68 -27.70
C ASP A 32 15.69 6.78 -26.50
N GLY A 33 15.61 5.87 -25.53
CA GLY A 33 16.52 5.80 -24.38
C GLY A 33 16.31 6.88 -23.31
N ASN A 34 15.18 7.59 -23.34
CA ASN A 34 14.81 8.55 -22.31
C ASN A 34 14.05 7.88 -21.16
N ILE A 35 14.22 8.40 -19.94
CA ILE A 35 13.48 7.93 -18.77
C ILE A 35 12.12 8.62 -18.81
N SER A 36 11.06 7.85 -19.05
CA SER A 36 9.69 8.36 -19.02
C SER A 36 9.24 8.63 -17.58
N LEU A 37 9.74 9.73 -17.00
CA LEU A 37 9.50 10.17 -15.62
C LEU A 37 8.09 10.73 -15.39
N ASN A 38 7.35 10.98 -16.48
CA ASN A 38 6.16 11.85 -16.47
C ASN A 38 4.84 11.07 -16.47
N LYS A 39 4.88 9.75 -16.27
CA LYS A 39 3.65 8.95 -16.21
C LYS A 39 2.96 9.20 -14.87
N PRO A 40 1.70 9.68 -14.85
CA PRO A 40 0.98 9.81 -13.59
C PRO A 40 0.85 8.42 -12.97
N LEU A 41 1.44 8.25 -11.79
CA LEU A 41 1.26 7.05 -11.00
C LEU A 41 -0.21 6.99 -10.54
N GLY A 42 -0.68 5.79 -10.22
CA GLY A 42 -2.04 5.61 -9.71
C GLY A 42 -2.31 6.47 -8.47
N ASP A 43 -3.59 6.65 -8.15
CA ASP A 43 -3.99 7.42 -6.97
C ASP A 43 -3.30 6.86 -5.71
N GLY A 44 -2.72 7.76 -4.91
CA GLY A 44 -1.96 7.43 -3.71
C GLY A 44 -0.43 7.41 -3.84
N TYR A 45 0.16 7.31 -5.03
CA TYR A 45 1.63 7.33 -5.16
C TYR A 45 2.19 8.76 -5.27
N THR A 46 3.28 9.03 -4.55
CA THR A 46 4.03 10.30 -4.66
C THR A 46 5.43 10.06 -5.20
N VAL A 47 5.93 11.00 -6.00
CA VAL A 47 7.32 11.04 -6.49
C VAL A 47 8.02 12.21 -5.81
N ASP A 48 9.28 12.02 -5.39
CA ASP A 48 10.09 13.12 -4.86
C ASP A 48 10.71 13.99 -5.98
N ASP A 49 11.43 15.04 -5.58
CA ASP A 49 12.09 15.97 -6.50
C ASP A 49 13.22 15.31 -7.32
N GLU A 50 13.69 14.13 -6.90
CA GLU A 50 14.71 13.31 -7.56
C GLU A 50 14.10 12.28 -8.53
N GLY A 51 12.77 12.19 -8.60
CA GLY A 51 12.07 11.24 -9.47
C GLY A 51 11.89 9.85 -8.87
N LEU A 52 12.19 9.67 -7.59
CA LEU A 52 12.09 8.39 -6.90
C LEU A 52 10.69 8.17 -6.33
N PHE A 53 10.21 6.94 -6.46
CA PHE A 53 8.93 6.53 -5.88
C PHE A 53 9.05 6.39 -4.37
N ASN A 54 8.17 7.10 -3.68
CA ASN A 54 8.11 7.04 -2.24
C ASN A 54 7.47 5.72 -1.77
N ASN A 55 8.14 4.98 -0.88
CA ASN A 55 7.63 3.74 -0.28
C ASN A 55 7.01 3.96 1.12
N TYR A 56 6.63 5.19 1.46
CA TYR A 56 5.85 5.41 2.68
C TYR A 56 4.42 4.90 2.54
N ALA A 57 3.88 4.39 3.65
CA ALA A 57 2.48 4.02 3.72
C ALA A 57 1.61 5.26 3.52
N ILE A 58 0.65 5.16 2.60
CA ILE A 58 -0.38 6.17 2.39
C ILE A 58 -1.41 6.00 3.49
N GLU A 59 -1.72 7.06 4.23
CA GLU A 59 -2.82 7.04 5.17
C GLU A 59 -4.13 6.91 4.39
N PRO A 60 -4.93 5.85 4.60
CA PRO A 60 -6.20 5.71 3.90
C PRO A 60 -7.17 6.82 4.34
N ASP A 61 -8.03 7.25 3.42
CA ASP A 61 -9.07 8.22 3.76
C ASP A 61 -9.98 7.65 4.86
N LEU A 62 -10.10 8.40 5.97
CA LEU A 62 -10.93 8.03 7.10
C LEU A 62 -12.39 8.21 6.70
N GLN A 63 -13.06 7.12 6.34
CA GLN A 63 -14.51 7.14 6.10
C GLN A 63 -15.26 7.27 7.44
N PRO A 64 -15.89 8.43 7.74
CA PRO A 64 -16.58 8.62 9.00
C PRO A 64 -17.82 7.74 9.07
N ALA A 65 -17.99 7.03 10.18
CA ALA A 65 -19.19 6.24 10.42
C ALA A 65 -20.41 7.16 10.50
N THR A 66 -21.34 7.01 9.55
CA THR A 66 -22.59 7.77 9.55
C THR A 66 -23.63 7.07 10.41
N TYR A 67 -24.25 7.81 11.33
CA TYR A 67 -25.32 7.28 12.17
C TYR A 67 -26.53 6.84 11.30
N PRO A 68 -27.13 5.66 11.57
CA PRO A 68 -28.19 5.13 10.73
C PRO A 68 -29.43 6.02 10.76
N ALA A 69 -30.04 6.20 9.60
CA ALA A 69 -31.30 6.94 9.48
C ALA A 69 -32.45 6.23 10.25
N PRO A 70 -33.50 6.96 10.68
CA PRO A 70 -34.57 6.39 11.51
C PRO A 70 -35.27 5.16 10.92
N TYR A 71 -35.37 5.07 9.59
CA TYR A 71 -35.95 3.90 8.92
C TYR A 71 -35.06 2.64 9.05
N GLN A 72 -33.73 2.81 9.03
CA GLN A 72 -32.79 1.71 9.22
C GLN A 72 -32.85 1.19 10.65
N GLN A 73 -32.92 2.10 11.62
CA GLN A 73 -33.08 1.75 13.04
C GLN A 73 -34.34 0.91 13.29
N ARG A 74 -35.47 1.29 12.68
CA ARG A 74 -36.72 0.51 12.77
C ARG A 74 -36.56 -0.91 12.20
N ARG A 75 -35.83 -1.04 11.09
CA ARG A 75 -35.57 -2.35 10.48
C ARG A 75 -34.67 -3.22 11.37
N TYR A 76 -33.68 -2.62 12.03
CA TYR A 76 -32.85 -3.33 13.01
C TYR A 76 -33.64 -3.74 14.25
N LEU A 77 -34.56 -2.90 14.74
CA LEU A 77 -35.47 -3.27 15.82
C LEU A 77 -36.35 -4.47 15.44
N LEU A 78 -36.90 -4.46 14.23
CA LEU A 78 -37.70 -5.59 13.73
C LEU A 78 -36.86 -6.87 13.63
N GLN A 79 -35.64 -6.78 13.08
CA GLN A 79 -34.74 -7.93 12.98
C GLN A 79 -34.37 -8.48 14.37
N GLY A 80 -34.08 -7.60 15.32
CA GLY A 80 -33.80 -7.97 16.71
C GLY A 80 -35.00 -8.66 17.37
N ALA A 81 -36.21 -8.14 17.16
CA ALA A 81 -37.43 -8.76 17.69
C ALA A 81 -37.65 -10.17 17.12
N ILE A 82 -37.50 -10.35 15.81
CA ILE A 82 -37.61 -11.66 15.16
C ILE A 82 -36.57 -12.64 15.71
N ALA A 83 -35.31 -12.21 15.83
CA ALA A 83 -34.25 -13.03 16.38
C ALA A 83 -34.54 -13.46 17.83
N MET A 84 -35.07 -12.55 18.65
CA MET A 84 -35.40 -12.85 20.04
C MET A 84 -36.53 -13.89 20.15
N VAL A 85 -37.60 -13.76 19.35
CA VAL A 85 -38.68 -14.76 19.29
C VAL A 85 -38.16 -16.11 18.83
N PHE A 86 -37.30 -16.13 17.81
CA PHE A 86 -36.70 -17.36 17.30
C PHE A 86 -35.87 -18.10 18.37
N VAL A 87 -35.02 -17.38 19.10
CA VAL A 87 -34.23 -17.95 20.19
C VAL A 87 -35.14 -18.45 21.31
N ALA A 88 -36.14 -17.67 21.73
CA ALA A 88 -37.10 -18.09 22.74
C ALA A 88 -37.86 -19.36 22.33
N PHE A 89 -38.24 -19.47 21.06
CA PHE A 89 -38.90 -20.65 20.52
C PHE A 89 -38.00 -21.88 20.57
N ILE A 90 -36.72 -21.76 20.20
CA ILE A 90 -35.77 -22.88 20.29
C ILE A 90 -35.63 -23.34 21.75
N VAL A 91 -35.45 -22.41 22.69
CA VAL A 91 -35.34 -22.74 24.12
C VAL A 91 -36.61 -23.42 24.63
N TRP A 92 -37.78 -22.93 24.21
CA TRP A 92 -39.06 -23.53 24.57
C TRP A 92 -39.22 -24.96 24.06
N VAL A 93 -38.86 -25.22 22.79
CA VAL A 93 -38.87 -26.57 22.21
C VAL A 93 -37.89 -27.48 22.94
N ALA A 94 -36.66 -27.02 23.20
CA ALA A 94 -35.66 -27.80 23.91
C ALA A 94 -36.12 -28.21 25.33
N PHE A 95 -36.80 -27.29 26.02
CA PHE A 95 -37.40 -27.58 27.32
C PHE A 95 -38.57 -28.57 27.21
N ALA A 96 -39.42 -28.44 26.19
CA ALA A 96 -40.59 -29.30 26.01
C ALA A 96 -40.26 -30.76 25.68
N VAL A 97 -39.08 -31.03 25.11
CA VAL A 97 -38.61 -32.38 24.76
C VAL A 97 -37.64 -32.99 25.77
N SER A 98 -37.25 -32.24 26.80
CA SER A 98 -36.40 -32.73 27.90
C SER A 98 -37.21 -33.47 28.94
#